data_AF-A0A8D5FH72-F1
#
_entry.id   AF-A0A8D5FH72-F1
#
_cell.length_a   1.000
_cell.length_b   1.000
_cell.length_c   1.000
_cell.angle_alpha   90.00
_cell.angle_beta   90.00
_cell.angle_gamma   90.00
#
_symmetry.space_group_name_H-M   'P 1'
#
loop_
_entity.id
_entity.type
_entity.pdbx_description
1 polymer ?
#
loop_
_entity_poly.entity_id
_entity_poly.type
_entity_poly.pdbx_seq_one_letter_code
_entity_poly.pdbx_strand_id
1 'polypeptide(L)'
;MVVVVLTHQETPLKSHMLTDGSQSAIDRIFFWTGQADILLAIIKCIEDQFNVLDDINCADVRVILFVEDSPFYLSALLPILYKELVKETQAVIEDSLNQEHRLLTMRARPKILLAHTFEQAMALYEQFEPNILGVISDVRYPRNNKHDGEAGLRLLKHIKKERFDIPLLLTSSEPHNAARAASIPAPFIDKNAPFLNRQIRSFLLNHLGFGEFTFRDPQGNILAKADSLHSLEQKMQEIPIESFIYHSQRNDFSRFLYTLTEVELAGKVRPMRHTSFETVEMLRQQLVQMIKEQRMQRQRGVIVDFDKKRFDPDTEFTKIGNGSLGGRQGAGVLFCHAAPAQGSDGRFFQCGDLGPPDPGTHLRRF
;
A
#
# COMPACT_ATOMS: atom_id res chain seq x y z
N MET A 1 -8.86 -26.09 -7.90
CA MET A 1 -8.10 -26.33 -6.67
C MET A 1 -6.64 -26.13 -7.03
N VAL A 2 -5.92 -25.23 -6.37
CA VAL A 2 -4.50 -24.96 -6.68
C VAL A 2 -3.64 -25.97 -5.94
N VAL A 3 -2.78 -26.68 -6.66
CA VAL A 3 -1.84 -27.66 -6.15
C VAL A 3 -0.46 -27.03 -6.06
N VAL A 4 0.06 -26.93 -4.83
CA VAL A 4 1.38 -26.38 -4.54
C VAL A 4 2.31 -27.47 -4.05
N VAL A 5 3.52 -27.51 -4.59
CA VAL A 5 4.59 -28.37 -4.11
C VAL A 5 5.65 -27.54 -3.39
N LEU A 6 5.97 -27.95 -2.16
CA LEU A 6 7.13 -27.47 -1.41
C LEU A 6 8.23 -28.53 -1.50
N THR A 7 9.40 -28.15 -2.01
CA THR A 7 10.53 -29.05 -2.21
C THR A 7 11.80 -28.50 -1.57
N HIS A 8 12.68 -29.40 -1.13
CA HIS A 8 14.04 -29.07 -0.71
C HIS A 8 15.07 -29.22 -1.84
N GLN A 9 14.63 -29.64 -3.01
CA GLN A 9 15.48 -29.80 -4.19
C GLN A 9 15.34 -28.57 -5.09
N GLU A 10 16.47 -27.97 -5.47
CA GLU A 10 16.51 -26.83 -6.40
C GLU A 10 16.12 -27.23 -7.83
N THR A 11 16.29 -28.51 -8.18
CA THR A 11 15.97 -29.03 -9.50
C THR A 11 14.46 -29.05 -9.71
N PRO A 12 13.93 -28.46 -10.79
CA PRO A 12 12.51 -28.53 -11.06
C PRO A 12 12.12 -30.00 -11.24
N LEU A 13 11.20 -30.48 -10.39
CA LEU A 13 10.51 -31.77 -10.52
C LEU A 13 9.89 -32.01 -11.91
N LYS A 14 9.85 -30.98 -12.76
CA LYS A 14 9.40 -31.03 -14.15
C LYS A 14 10.11 -32.09 -14.99
N SER A 15 11.38 -32.44 -14.72
CA SER A 15 12.07 -33.47 -15.52
C SER A 15 11.65 -34.91 -15.20
N HIS A 16 11.06 -35.18 -14.03
CA HIS A 16 10.68 -36.52 -13.61
C HIS A 16 9.17 -36.80 -13.65
N MET A 17 8.34 -35.77 -13.85
CA MET A 17 6.87 -35.89 -13.80
C MET A 17 6.19 -35.72 -15.18
N LEU A 18 6.95 -35.41 -16.24
CA LEU A 18 6.47 -35.34 -17.62
C LEU A 18 6.61 -36.71 -18.30
N THR A 19 5.92 -37.71 -17.79
CA THR A 19 5.56 -38.90 -18.57
C THR A 19 4.12 -38.70 -19.03
N ASP A 20 3.93 -38.66 -20.34
CA ASP A 20 2.64 -38.67 -21.07
C ASP A 20 1.73 -37.45 -20.92
N GLY A 21 1.96 -36.45 -21.79
CA GLY A 21 0.91 -35.65 -22.47
C GLY A 21 -0.14 -34.90 -21.63
N SER A 22 -0.05 -34.95 -20.31
CA SER A 22 -1.00 -34.39 -19.37
C SER A 22 -0.44 -33.08 -18.85
N GLN A 23 -1.29 -32.05 -18.79
CA GLN A 23 -0.97 -30.81 -18.09
C GLN A 23 -0.48 -31.18 -16.69
N SER A 24 0.68 -30.65 -16.30
CA SER A 24 1.25 -30.90 -14.97
C SER A 24 0.18 -30.61 -13.91
N ALA A 25 -0.18 -31.60 -13.11
CA ALA A 25 -1.15 -31.44 -12.02
C ALA A 25 -0.65 -30.52 -10.88
N ILE A 26 0.50 -29.87 -11.07
CA ILE A 26 1.16 -28.99 -10.12
C ILE A 26 1.11 -27.58 -10.70
N ASP A 27 0.40 -26.69 -10.02
CA ASP A 27 0.28 -25.30 -10.44
C ASP A 27 1.52 -24.48 -10.07
N ARG A 28 2.11 -24.75 -8.89
CA ARG A 28 3.23 -23.96 -8.33
C ARG A 28 4.24 -24.80 -7.58
N ILE A 29 5.52 -24.43 -7.70
CA ILE A 29 6.63 -25.05 -6.99
C ILE A 29 7.34 -23.98 -6.17
N PHE A 30 7.54 -24.24 -4.88
CA PHE A 30 8.30 -23.40 -3.96
C PHE A 30 9.43 -24.20 -3.32
N PHE A 31 10.54 -23.53 -3.05
CA PHE A 31 11.61 -24.09 -2.24
C PHE A 31 11.32 -23.94 -0.75
N TRP A 32 11.47 -25.00 0.03
CA TRP A 32 11.34 -24.92 1.49
C TRP A 32 12.66 -24.47 2.11
N THR A 33 12.67 -23.23 2.62
CA THR A 33 13.85 -22.60 3.22
C THR A 33 14.03 -22.93 4.71
N GLY A 34 13.12 -23.70 5.31
CA GLY A 34 13.11 -23.96 6.76
C GLY A 34 12.36 -22.94 7.60
N GLN A 35 11.85 -21.86 7.00
CA GLN A 35 11.15 -20.78 7.71
C GLN A 35 9.65 -20.84 7.47
N ALA A 36 8.84 -20.84 8.54
CA ALA A 36 7.39 -20.91 8.44
C ALA A 36 6.75 -19.72 7.68
N ASP A 37 7.43 -18.58 7.62
CA ASP A 37 6.98 -17.37 6.91
C ASP A 37 6.67 -17.65 5.42
N ILE A 38 7.31 -18.66 4.80
CA ILE A 38 7.01 -19.05 3.42
C ILE A 38 5.60 -19.63 3.25
N LEU A 39 5.08 -20.35 4.24
CA LEU A 39 3.73 -20.94 4.15
C LEU A 39 2.68 -19.83 4.05
N LEU A 40 2.83 -18.81 4.90
CA LEU A 40 1.94 -17.65 4.88
C LEU A 40 2.07 -16.86 3.58
N ALA A 41 3.29 -16.72 3.05
CA ALA A 41 3.53 -16.05 1.79
C ALA A 41 2.90 -16.79 0.59
N ILE A 42 2.95 -18.13 0.58
CA ILE A 42 2.30 -18.96 -0.45
C ILE A 42 0.79 -18.79 -0.41
N ILE A 43 0.18 -18.91 0.78
CA ILE A 43 -1.27 -18.75 0.94
C ILE A 43 -1.70 -17.38 0.42
N LYS A 44 -1.01 -16.31 0.85
CA LYS A 44 -1.31 -14.94 0.40
C LYS A 44 -1.11 -14.73 -1.09
N CYS A 45 -0.09 -15.33 -1.68
CA CYS A 45 0.15 -15.26 -3.12
C CYS A 45 -1.01 -15.84 -3.93
N ILE A 46 -1.56 -16.95 -3.45
CA ILE A 46 -2.70 -17.61 -4.08
C ILE A 46 -3.98 -16.81 -3.86
N GLU A 47 -4.23 -16.36 -2.62
CA GLU A 47 -5.37 -15.51 -2.28
C GLU A 47 -5.39 -14.21 -3.07
N ASP A 48 -4.25 -13.51 -3.16
CA ASP A 48 -4.13 -12.27 -3.93
C ASP A 48 -4.46 -12.51 -5.41
N GLN A 49 -4.00 -13.62 -6.00
CA GLN A 49 -4.31 -13.94 -7.40
C GLN A 49 -5.80 -14.22 -7.62
N PHE A 50 -6.47 -14.89 -6.69
CA PHE A 50 -7.90 -15.18 -6.80
C PHE A 50 -8.76 -13.93 -6.59
N ASN A 51 -8.38 -13.06 -5.67
CA ASN A 51 -9.23 -11.95 -5.22
C ASN A 51 -8.97 -10.64 -5.96
N VAL A 52 -7.85 -10.50 -6.70
CA VAL A 52 -7.41 -9.21 -7.25
C VAL A 52 -8.48 -8.50 -8.09
N LEU A 53 -9.24 -9.24 -8.91
CA LEU A 53 -10.30 -8.65 -9.73
C LEU A 53 -11.42 -8.06 -8.86
N ASP A 54 -11.90 -8.84 -7.90
CA ASP A 54 -12.99 -8.41 -7.02
C ASP A 54 -12.54 -7.27 -6.10
N ASP A 55 -11.31 -7.33 -5.59
CA ASP A 55 -10.72 -6.30 -4.75
C ASP A 55 -10.52 -4.98 -5.52
N ILE A 56 -10.08 -5.04 -6.79
CA ILE A 56 -10.00 -3.86 -7.66
C ILE A 56 -11.38 -3.29 -7.96
N ASN A 57 -12.35 -4.14 -8.30
CA ASN A 57 -13.70 -3.67 -8.61
C ASN A 57 -14.41 -3.04 -7.39
N CYS A 58 -14.12 -3.54 -6.19
CA CYS A 58 -14.75 -3.09 -4.95
C CYS A 58 -14.08 -1.85 -4.37
N ALA A 59 -12.73 -1.78 -4.40
CA ALA A 59 -11.97 -0.79 -3.66
C ALA A 59 -10.76 -0.21 -4.42
N ASP A 60 -10.66 -0.45 -5.73
CA ASP A 60 -9.61 0.05 -6.62
C ASP A 60 -8.18 -0.24 -6.08
N VAL A 61 -8.05 -1.45 -5.55
CA VAL A 61 -6.83 -1.95 -4.88
C VAL A 61 -5.62 -1.91 -5.79
N ARG A 62 -4.46 -1.66 -5.19
CA ARG A 62 -3.20 -1.50 -5.89
C ARG A 62 -2.46 -2.82 -6.05
N VAL A 63 -1.70 -2.96 -7.13
CA VAL A 63 -1.00 -4.21 -7.48
C VAL A 63 0.51 -3.97 -7.57
N ILE A 64 1.28 -4.83 -6.93
CA ILE A 64 2.71 -4.98 -7.18
C ILE A 64 2.88 -6.18 -8.10
N LEU A 65 3.36 -5.94 -9.32
CA LEU A 65 3.70 -7.01 -10.25
C LEU A 65 5.08 -7.54 -9.89
N PHE A 66 5.17 -8.82 -9.55
CA PHE A 66 6.42 -9.51 -9.25
C PHE A 66 6.70 -10.57 -10.32
N VAL A 67 7.87 -10.54 -10.94
CA VAL A 67 8.25 -11.44 -12.03
C VAL A 67 9.51 -12.21 -11.64
N GLU A 68 9.36 -13.52 -11.48
CA GLU A 68 10.43 -14.43 -11.05
C GLU A 68 10.06 -15.87 -11.43
N ASP A 69 10.97 -16.57 -12.12
CA ASP A 69 10.77 -17.96 -12.55
C ASP A 69 11.48 -18.99 -11.66
N SER A 70 12.44 -18.56 -10.83
CA SER A 70 13.17 -19.47 -9.92
C SER A 70 12.38 -19.77 -8.64
N PRO A 71 12.02 -21.05 -8.36
CA PRO A 71 11.37 -21.44 -7.11
C PRO A 71 12.15 -21.05 -5.85
N PHE A 72 13.49 -21.03 -5.94
CA PHE A 72 14.35 -20.64 -4.84
C PHE A 72 14.21 -19.15 -4.51
N TYR A 73 14.34 -18.27 -5.52
CA TYR A 73 14.27 -16.83 -5.32
C TYR A 73 12.84 -16.36 -5.01
N LEU A 74 11.81 -17.03 -5.56
CA LEU A 74 10.42 -16.85 -5.14
C LEU A 74 10.25 -17.07 -3.64
N SER A 75 10.74 -18.22 -3.16
CA SER A 75 10.66 -18.57 -1.74
C SER A 75 11.48 -17.66 -0.84
N ALA A 76 12.56 -17.06 -1.34
CA ALA A 76 13.36 -16.10 -0.59
C ALA A 76 12.71 -14.70 -0.53
N LEU A 77 12.12 -14.23 -1.64
CA LEU A 77 11.65 -12.85 -1.78
C LEU A 77 10.21 -12.64 -1.34
N LEU A 78 9.28 -13.56 -1.64
CA LEU A 78 7.87 -13.40 -1.28
C LEU A 78 7.63 -13.18 0.21
N PRO A 79 8.28 -13.92 1.15
CA PRO A 79 8.10 -13.68 2.57
C PRO A 79 8.51 -12.24 2.98
N ILE A 80 9.58 -11.72 2.38
CA ILE A 80 10.05 -10.35 2.64
C ILE A 80 9.01 -9.33 2.17
N LEU A 81 8.52 -9.48 0.94
CA LEU A 81 7.53 -8.58 0.36
C LEU A 81 6.22 -8.59 1.16
N TYR A 82 5.69 -9.78 1.47
CA TYR A 82 4.47 -9.90 2.25
C TYR A 82 4.61 -9.39 3.68
N LYS A 83 5.76 -9.57 4.30
CA LYS A 83 6.03 -9.04 5.64
C LYS A 83 5.97 -7.52 5.65
N GLU A 84 6.58 -6.85 4.67
CA GLU A 84 6.52 -5.38 4.58
C GLU A 84 5.13 -4.88 4.20
N LEU A 85 4.39 -5.57 3.32
CA LEU A 85 2.98 -5.24 3.04
C LEU A 85 2.09 -5.33 4.27
N VAL A 86 2.26 -6.37 5.09
CA VAL A 86 1.48 -6.53 6.32
C VAL A 86 1.80 -5.41 7.31
N LYS A 87 3.07 -5.06 7.48
CA LYS A 87 3.48 -3.93 8.33
C LYS A 87 2.87 -2.62 7.85
N GLU A 88 2.87 -2.36 6.54
CA GLU A 88 2.26 -1.18 5.96
C GLU A 88 0.77 -1.13 6.29
N THR A 89 0.06 -2.22 6.04
CA THR A 89 -1.37 -2.32 6.33
C THR A 89 -1.67 -2.09 7.81
N GLN A 90 -0.84 -2.64 8.70
CA GLN A 90 -0.99 -2.46 10.16
C GLN A 90 -0.79 -1.01 10.58
N ALA A 91 0.20 -0.31 10.03
CA ALA A 91 0.41 1.11 10.33
C ALA A 91 -0.82 1.96 9.97
N VAL A 92 -1.46 1.69 8.83
CA VAL A 92 -2.68 2.39 8.40
C VAL A 92 -3.88 2.04 9.28
N ILE A 93 -3.98 0.79 9.74
CA ILE A 93 -5.03 0.34 10.67
C ILE A 93 -4.88 1.03 12.03
N GLU A 94 -3.65 1.23 12.50
CA GLU A 94 -3.36 1.94 13.75
C GLU A 94 -3.71 3.44 13.70
N ASP A 95 -3.75 4.03 12.50
CA ASP A 95 -4.24 5.40 12.27
C ASP A 95 -5.78 5.45 12.08
N SER A 96 -6.44 4.30 11.89
CA SER A 96 -7.88 4.24 11.59
C SER A 96 -8.74 4.52 12.83
N LEU A 97 -9.65 5.49 12.66
CA LEU A 97 -10.51 6.07 13.71
C LEU A 97 -11.66 5.14 14.19
N ASN A 98 -12.08 4.15 13.38
CA ASN A 98 -13.20 3.26 13.71
C ASN A 98 -12.96 1.80 13.26
N GLN A 99 -13.80 0.85 13.70
CA GLN A 99 -13.65 -0.57 13.33
C GLN A 99 -13.99 -0.87 11.86
N GLU A 100 -14.97 -0.18 11.28
CA GLU A 100 -15.39 -0.40 9.89
C GLU A 100 -14.28 -0.02 8.90
N HIS A 101 -13.63 1.13 9.11
CA HIS A 101 -12.46 1.56 8.32
C HIS A 101 -11.33 0.55 8.47
N ARG A 102 -11.07 0.00 9.67
CA ARG A 102 -10.03 -1.05 9.84
C ARG A 102 -10.31 -2.27 8.98
N LEU A 103 -11.57 -2.72 8.90
CA LEU A 103 -11.96 -3.85 8.03
C LEU A 103 -11.77 -3.52 6.55
N LEU A 104 -12.16 -2.32 6.11
CA LEU A 104 -11.96 -1.86 4.74
C LEU A 104 -10.47 -1.75 4.39
N THR A 105 -9.65 -1.16 5.26
CA THR A 105 -8.19 -1.04 5.10
C THR A 105 -7.51 -2.39 4.92
N MET A 106 -7.93 -3.41 5.68
CA MET A 106 -7.38 -4.78 5.51
C MET A 106 -7.62 -5.35 4.10
N ARG A 107 -8.79 -5.05 3.51
CA ARG A 107 -9.13 -5.51 2.16
C ARG A 107 -8.45 -4.67 1.08
N ALA A 108 -8.30 -3.37 1.35
CA ALA A 108 -7.67 -2.38 0.47
C ALA A 108 -6.13 -2.49 0.39
N ARG A 109 -5.52 -3.40 1.17
CA ARG A 109 -4.08 -3.70 1.10
C ARG A 109 -3.64 -4.00 -0.35
N PRO A 110 -2.49 -3.46 -0.81
CA PRO A 110 -1.94 -3.84 -2.11
C PRO A 110 -1.73 -5.35 -2.27
N LYS A 111 -2.03 -5.88 -3.45
CA LYS A 111 -1.88 -7.29 -3.83
C LYS A 111 -0.57 -7.51 -4.55
N ILE A 112 0.05 -8.69 -4.40
CA ILE A 112 1.20 -9.10 -5.23
C ILE A 112 0.71 -10.09 -6.27
N LEU A 113 0.88 -9.75 -7.56
CA LEU A 113 0.64 -10.68 -8.65
C LEU A 113 1.95 -11.25 -9.16
N LEU A 114 2.05 -12.58 -9.18
CA LEU A 114 3.24 -13.28 -9.61
C LEU A 114 3.15 -13.72 -11.08
N ALA A 115 4.18 -13.41 -11.86
CA ALA A 115 4.40 -13.94 -13.21
C ALA A 115 5.71 -14.73 -13.28
N HIS A 116 5.73 -15.76 -14.11
CA HIS A 116 6.91 -16.60 -14.35
C HIS A 116 7.48 -16.45 -15.77
N THR A 117 6.74 -15.82 -16.69
CA THR A 117 7.19 -15.59 -18.05
C THR A 117 6.93 -14.16 -18.46
N PHE A 118 7.60 -13.72 -19.52
CA PHE A 118 7.39 -12.40 -20.10
C PHE A 118 5.93 -12.20 -20.53
N GLU A 119 5.32 -13.20 -21.16
CA GLU A 119 3.95 -13.11 -21.66
C GLU A 119 2.95 -12.99 -20.51
N GLN A 120 3.15 -13.74 -19.43
CA GLN A 120 2.32 -13.63 -18.23
C GLN A 120 2.46 -12.26 -17.58
N ALA A 121 3.70 -11.76 -17.46
CA ALA A 121 3.96 -10.45 -16.88
C ALA A 121 3.31 -9.32 -17.70
N MET A 122 3.41 -9.40 -19.03
CA MET A 122 2.80 -8.42 -19.93
C MET A 122 1.26 -8.48 -19.86
N ALA A 123 0.67 -9.67 -19.87
CA ALA A 123 -0.78 -9.81 -19.76
C ALA A 123 -1.33 -9.24 -18.44
N LEU A 124 -0.64 -9.51 -17.31
CA LEU A 124 -1.01 -8.93 -16.02
C LEU A 124 -0.83 -7.40 -16.00
N TYR A 125 0.24 -6.91 -16.61
CA TYR A 125 0.48 -5.47 -16.73
C TYR A 125 -0.64 -4.79 -17.53
N GLU A 126 -0.98 -5.29 -18.71
CA GLU A 126 -2.04 -4.73 -19.57
C GLU A 126 -3.41 -4.80 -18.89
N GLN A 127 -3.72 -5.92 -18.24
CA GLN A 127 -5.00 -6.12 -17.56
C GLN A 127 -5.19 -5.18 -16.37
N PHE A 128 -4.11 -4.90 -15.62
CA PHE A 128 -4.17 -4.14 -14.37
C PHE A 128 -3.39 -2.81 -14.42
N GLU A 129 -3.13 -2.29 -15.62
CA GLU A 129 -2.30 -1.09 -15.87
C GLU A 129 -2.66 0.11 -14.97
N PRO A 130 -3.95 0.45 -14.76
CA PRO A 130 -4.33 1.57 -13.89
C PRO A 130 -4.00 1.35 -12.41
N ASN A 131 -3.92 0.08 -12.00
CA ASN A 131 -3.78 -0.37 -10.62
C ASN A 131 -2.33 -0.69 -10.22
N ILE A 132 -1.40 -0.75 -11.17
CA ILE A 132 0.01 -1.04 -10.88
C ILE A 132 0.61 0.06 -9.99
N LEU A 133 1.04 -0.37 -8.80
CA LEU A 133 1.79 0.43 -7.83
C LEU A 133 3.29 0.40 -8.14
N GLY A 134 3.79 -0.74 -8.61
CA GLY A 134 5.20 -0.95 -8.92
C GLY A 134 5.46 -2.33 -9.52
N VAL A 135 6.63 -2.47 -10.12
CA VAL A 135 7.06 -3.72 -10.78
C VAL A 135 8.42 -4.15 -10.25
N ILE A 136 8.53 -5.39 -9.82
CA ILE A 136 9.76 -6.03 -9.39
C ILE A 136 10.00 -7.20 -10.35
N SER A 137 11.11 -7.20 -11.07
CA SER A 137 11.38 -8.20 -12.10
C SER A 137 12.79 -8.77 -11.95
N ASP A 138 12.94 -10.08 -12.13
CA ASP A 138 14.25 -10.65 -12.47
C ASP A 138 14.72 -10.14 -13.85
N VAL A 139 16.00 -10.30 -14.16
CA VAL A 139 16.57 -10.01 -15.48
C VAL A 139 16.23 -11.09 -16.50
N ARG A 140 16.30 -12.36 -16.07
CA ARG A 140 16.23 -13.51 -16.96
C ARG A 140 15.05 -14.40 -16.58
N TYR A 141 14.17 -14.64 -17.54
CA TYR A 141 13.08 -15.62 -17.43
C TYR A 141 12.61 -16.01 -18.84
N PRO A 142 11.75 -17.04 -18.97
CA PRO A 142 11.24 -17.47 -20.26
C PRO A 142 10.45 -16.39 -20.99
N ARG A 143 10.72 -16.26 -22.28
CA ARG A 143 9.96 -15.49 -23.27
C ARG A 143 9.82 -16.34 -24.51
N ASN A 144 8.59 -16.51 -25.01
CA ASN A 144 8.26 -17.45 -26.08
C ASN A 144 8.80 -18.86 -25.80
N ASN A 145 8.67 -19.33 -24.55
CA ASN A 145 9.17 -20.61 -24.05
C ASN A 145 10.70 -20.81 -24.16
N LYS A 146 11.49 -19.74 -24.34
CA LYS A 146 12.95 -19.78 -24.34
C LYS A 146 13.49 -18.82 -23.28
N HIS A 147 14.54 -19.22 -22.57
CA HIS A 147 15.18 -18.31 -21.62
C HIS A 147 15.77 -17.11 -22.35
N ASP A 148 15.30 -15.91 -22.01
CA ASP A 148 15.79 -14.64 -22.53
C ASP A 148 16.53 -13.92 -21.38
N GLY A 149 17.84 -13.72 -21.55
CA GLY A 149 18.70 -13.05 -20.57
C GLY A 149 18.44 -11.54 -20.45
N GLU A 150 17.52 -10.99 -21.24
CA GLU A 150 17.12 -9.58 -21.21
C GLU A 150 15.61 -9.40 -21.03
N ALA A 151 14.87 -10.46 -20.70
CA ALA A 151 13.41 -10.42 -20.60
C ALA A 151 12.94 -9.31 -19.64
N GLY A 152 13.55 -9.25 -18.45
CA GLY A 152 13.31 -8.22 -17.44
C GLY A 152 13.59 -6.82 -17.94
N LEU A 153 14.75 -6.63 -18.58
CA LEU A 153 15.13 -5.32 -19.13
C LEU A 153 14.12 -4.84 -20.18
N ARG A 154 13.63 -5.75 -21.03
CA ARG A 154 12.66 -5.43 -22.07
C ARG A 154 11.30 -5.05 -21.46
N LEU A 155 10.84 -5.82 -20.47
CA LEU A 155 9.59 -5.55 -19.76
C LEU A 155 9.65 -4.17 -19.09
N LEU A 156 10.69 -3.92 -18.30
CA LEU A 156 10.82 -2.66 -17.57
C LEU A 156 11.00 -1.45 -18.52
N LYS A 157 11.71 -1.60 -19.64
CA LYS A 157 11.79 -0.54 -20.68
C LYS A 157 10.44 -0.23 -21.29
N HIS A 158 9.65 -1.27 -21.58
CA HIS A 158 8.31 -1.11 -22.14
C HIS A 158 7.39 -0.36 -21.16
N ILE A 159 7.29 -0.86 -19.92
CA ILE A 159 6.46 -0.24 -18.87
C ILE A 159 6.90 1.20 -18.61
N LYS A 160 8.20 1.48 -18.55
CA LYS A 160 8.70 2.85 -18.30
C LYS A 160 8.33 3.82 -19.41
N LYS A 161 8.28 3.35 -20.67
CA LYS A 161 7.93 4.15 -21.83
C LYS A 161 6.44 4.53 -21.82
N GLU A 162 5.57 3.61 -21.43
CA GLU A 162 4.13 3.85 -21.34
C GLU A 162 3.76 4.64 -20.08
N ARG A 163 4.36 4.27 -18.94
CA ARG A 163 4.08 4.84 -17.63
C ARG A 163 5.37 5.23 -16.91
N PHE A 164 5.76 6.49 -17.09
CA PHE A 164 6.96 7.05 -16.47
C PHE A 164 6.91 7.07 -14.94
N ASP A 165 5.73 7.00 -14.35
CA ASP A 165 5.47 7.21 -12.93
C ASP A 165 5.45 5.92 -12.11
N ILE A 166 5.51 4.75 -12.76
CA ILE A 166 5.57 3.45 -12.08
C ILE A 166 7.02 3.21 -11.60
N PRO A 167 7.23 2.95 -10.30
CA PRO A 167 8.52 2.50 -9.79
C PRO A 167 8.85 1.09 -10.25
N LEU A 168 10.08 0.90 -10.70
CA LEU A 168 10.57 -0.36 -11.25
C LEU A 168 11.80 -0.79 -10.46
N LEU A 169 11.87 -2.07 -10.12
CA LEU A 169 13.03 -2.70 -9.52
C LEU A 169 13.47 -3.87 -10.38
N LEU A 170 14.76 -3.89 -10.72
CA LEU A 170 15.38 -5.02 -11.36
C LEU A 170 16.20 -5.81 -10.34
N THR A 171 16.00 -7.12 -10.31
CA THR A 171 16.77 -8.04 -9.46
C THR A 171 17.51 -9.03 -10.34
N SER A 172 18.65 -9.55 -9.88
CA SER A 172 19.35 -10.63 -10.58
C SER A 172 20.28 -11.38 -9.65
N SER A 173 20.50 -12.67 -9.90
CA SER A 173 21.56 -13.44 -9.26
C SER A 173 22.93 -13.27 -9.92
N GLU A 174 22.98 -12.57 -11.06
CA GLU A 174 24.17 -12.36 -11.87
C GLU A 174 24.64 -10.89 -11.75
N PRO A 175 25.73 -10.61 -11.01
CA PRO A 175 26.13 -9.22 -10.70
C PRO A 175 26.47 -8.37 -11.93
N HIS A 176 26.94 -9.00 -13.00
CA HIS A 176 27.30 -8.31 -14.25
C HIS A 176 26.09 -7.64 -14.94
N ASN A 177 24.86 -8.04 -14.61
CA ASN A 177 23.65 -7.40 -15.11
C ASN A 177 23.43 -5.99 -14.54
N ALA A 178 24.14 -5.59 -13.48
CA ALA A 178 24.11 -4.23 -12.95
C ALA A 178 24.45 -3.17 -14.01
N ALA A 179 25.45 -3.46 -14.87
CA ALA A 179 25.83 -2.57 -15.96
C ALA A 179 24.70 -2.42 -17.01
N ARG A 180 23.96 -3.48 -17.27
CA ARG A 180 22.80 -3.45 -18.20
C ARG A 180 21.61 -2.72 -17.56
N ALA A 181 21.42 -2.89 -16.26
CA ALA A 181 20.38 -2.20 -15.48
C ALA A 181 20.54 -0.68 -15.52
N ALA A 182 21.77 -0.17 -15.57
CA ALA A 182 22.06 1.26 -15.69
C ALA A 182 21.45 1.92 -16.94
N SER A 183 21.07 1.14 -17.96
CA SER A 183 20.36 1.64 -19.14
C SER A 183 18.88 1.96 -18.90
N ILE A 184 18.34 1.64 -17.72
CA ILE A 184 16.95 1.85 -17.33
C ILE A 184 16.96 2.65 -16.02
N PRO A 185 16.07 3.64 -15.82
CA PRO A 185 15.91 4.33 -14.55
C PRO A 185 15.19 3.44 -13.52
N ALA A 186 15.80 2.30 -13.18
CA ALA A 186 15.34 1.32 -12.21
C ALA A 186 16.52 0.91 -11.31
N PRO A 187 16.38 0.92 -9.97
CA PRO A 187 17.39 0.35 -9.10
C PRO A 187 17.67 -1.11 -9.44
N PHE A 188 18.91 -1.54 -9.23
CA PHE A 188 19.35 -2.91 -9.37
C PHE A 188 19.66 -3.51 -8.00
N ILE A 189 19.18 -4.71 -7.74
CA ILE A 189 19.51 -5.48 -6.53
C ILE A 189 20.08 -6.85 -6.94
N ASP A 190 21.28 -7.14 -6.47
CA ASP A 190 21.84 -8.48 -6.55
C ASP A 190 21.18 -9.39 -5.49
N LYS A 191 20.57 -10.48 -5.95
CA LYS A 191 19.86 -11.47 -5.11
C LYS A 191 20.81 -12.22 -4.17
N ASN A 192 22.10 -12.25 -4.48
CA ASN A 192 23.13 -12.88 -3.65
C ASN A 192 23.82 -11.87 -2.72
N ALA A 193 23.44 -10.60 -2.77
CA ALA A 193 24.06 -9.58 -1.94
C ALA A 193 23.78 -9.80 -0.44
N PRO A 194 24.76 -9.46 0.43
CA PRO A 194 24.49 -9.40 1.85
C PRO A 194 23.38 -8.37 2.11
N PHE A 195 22.48 -8.68 3.04
CA PHE A 195 21.35 -7.81 3.41
C PHE A 195 20.32 -7.56 2.29
N LEU A 196 20.07 -8.53 1.41
CA LEU A 196 19.00 -8.48 0.39
C LEU A 196 17.68 -7.93 0.94
N ASN A 197 17.25 -8.41 2.11
CA ASN A 197 16.04 -7.95 2.80
C ASN A 197 16.03 -6.43 3.06
N ARG A 198 17.18 -5.84 3.44
CA ARG A 198 17.30 -4.40 3.67
C ARG A 198 17.19 -3.62 2.37
N GLN A 199 17.75 -4.14 1.28
CA GLN A 199 17.70 -3.49 -0.02
C GLN A 199 16.27 -3.51 -0.60
N ILE A 200 15.59 -4.66 -0.54
CA ILE A 200 14.18 -4.77 -0.94
C ILE A 200 13.32 -3.82 -0.10
N ARG A 201 13.48 -3.82 1.23
CA ARG A 201 12.77 -2.90 2.12
C ARG A 201 13.04 -1.43 1.75
N SER A 202 14.29 -1.08 1.47
CA SER A 202 14.66 0.26 1.02
C SER A 202 13.91 0.64 -0.26
N PHE A 203 13.75 -0.29 -1.20
CA PHE A 203 12.97 -0.05 -2.41
C PHE A 203 11.49 0.22 -2.09
N LEU A 204 10.86 -0.62 -1.27
CA LEU A 204 9.45 -0.44 -0.90
C LEU A 204 9.21 0.91 -0.22
N LEU A 205 10.07 1.29 0.73
CA LEU A 205 9.95 2.55 1.47
C LEU A 205 10.21 3.78 0.58
N ASN A 206 11.33 3.78 -0.16
CA ASN A 206 11.76 4.98 -0.88
C ASN A 206 11.06 5.18 -2.23
N HIS A 207 10.48 4.12 -2.81
CA HIS A 207 9.91 4.19 -4.15
C HIS A 207 8.43 3.83 -4.20
N LEU A 208 7.94 2.87 -3.41
CA LEU A 208 6.52 2.52 -3.38
C LEU A 208 5.69 3.34 -2.39
N GLY A 209 6.33 4.23 -1.62
CA GLY A 209 5.66 5.10 -0.67
C GLY A 209 5.31 4.42 0.66
N PHE A 210 5.87 3.25 0.95
CA PHE A 210 5.60 2.54 2.20
C PHE A 210 6.26 3.27 3.39
N GLY A 211 5.67 3.13 4.56
CA GLY A 211 6.11 3.76 5.80
C GLY A 211 5.82 5.25 5.82
N GLU A 212 6.67 6.01 6.50
CA GLU A 212 6.53 7.46 6.58
C GLU A 212 6.88 8.12 5.24
N PHE A 213 6.02 9.00 4.74
CA PHE A 213 6.36 9.92 3.67
C PHE A 213 7.55 10.79 4.09
N THR A 214 8.61 10.78 3.29
CA THR A 214 9.81 11.57 3.55
C THR A 214 9.92 12.69 2.54
N PHE A 215 9.71 13.93 2.99
CA PHE A 215 9.95 15.11 2.17
C PHE A 215 11.44 15.32 1.98
N ARG A 216 11.86 15.49 0.71
CA ARG A 216 13.25 15.65 0.31
C ARG A 216 13.41 16.85 -0.61
N ASP A 217 14.57 17.49 -0.52
CA ASP A 217 14.99 18.42 -1.56
C ASP A 217 15.46 17.65 -2.83
N PRO A 218 15.65 18.33 -3.97
CA PRO A 218 16.18 17.71 -5.18
C PRO A 218 17.58 17.07 -5.01
N GLN A 219 18.32 17.44 -3.97
CA GLN A 219 19.63 16.89 -3.62
C GLN A 219 19.52 15.59 -2.79
N GLY A 220 18.32 15.24 -2.33
CA GLY A 220 18.01 14.03 -1.57
C GLY A 220 18.05 14.20 -0.04
N ASN A 221 18.33 15.40 0.47
CA ASN A 221 18.33 15.68 1.90
C ASN A 221 16.91 15.62 2.46
N ILE A 222 16.77 15.07 3.67
CA ILE A 222 15.47 14.93 4.33
C ILE A 222 15.11 16.26 5.00
N LEU A 223 13.94 16.80 4.65
CA LEU A 223 13.43 18.06 5.19
C LEU A 223 12.37 17.84 6.28
N ALA A 224 11.48 16.87 6.05
CA ALA A 224 10.39 16.54 6.97
C ALA A 224 9.91 15.10 6.75
N LYS A 225 9.09 14.61 7.67
CA LYS A 225 8.41 13.32 7.55
C LYS A 225 6.94 13.44 7.94
N ALA A 226 6.11 12.60 7.32
CA ALA A 226 4.69 12.47 7.61
C ALA A 226 4.29 10.99 7.61
N ASP A 227 3.47 10.60 8.58
CA ASP A 227 2.98 9.25 8.83
C ASP A 227 1.47 9.11 8.69
N SER A 228 0.75 10.21 8.55
CA SER A 228 -0.71 10.30 8.48
C SER A 228 -1.12 11.43 7.54
N LEU A 229 -2.41 11.49 7.19
CA LEU A 229 -2.93 12.63 6.41
C LEU A 229 -2.75 13.96 7.14
N HIS A 230 -2.90 13.95 8.47
CA HIS A 230 -2.75 15.16 9.28
C HIS A 230 -1.31 15.70 9.20
N SER A 231 -0.31 14.84 9.45
CA SER A 231 1.09 15.26 9.37
C SER A 231 1.50 15.59 7.92
N LEU A 232 0.95 14.91 6.91
CA LEU A 232 1.17 15.23 5.50
C LEU A 232 0.67 16.62 5.15
N GLU A 233 -0.56 16.97 5.55
CA GLU A 233 -1.15 18.29 5.32
C GLU A 233 -0.32 19.40 5.95
N GLN A 234 0.03 19.26 7.23
CA GLN A 234 0.81 20.25 7.97
C GLN A 234 2.19 20.46 7.33
N LYS A 235 2.92 19.37 7.05
CA LYS A 235 4.27 19.45 6.47
C LYS A 235 4.27 19.96 5.04
N MET A 236 3.24 19.64 4.25
CA MET A 236 3.12 20.13 2.88
C MET A 236 2.98 21.66 2.80
N GLN A 237 2.44 22.30 3.83
CA GLN A 237 2.37 23.77 3.93
C GLN A 237 3.73 24.39 4.24
N GLU A 238 4.54 23.73 5.08
CA GLU A 238 5.81 24.24 5.60
C GLU A 238 7.01 24.05 4.65
N ILE A 239 7.00 23.02 3.80
CA ILE A 239 8.16 22.68 2.98
C ILE A 239 8.48 23.74 1.90
N PRO A 240 9.77 23.85 1.50
CA PRO A 240 10.18 24.65 0.34
C PRO A 240 9.45 24.24 -0.95
N ILE A 241 9.25 25.19 -1.87
CA ILE A 241 8.53 24.95 -3.13
C ILE A 241 9.23 23.94 -4.02
N GLU A 242 10.55 23.93 -4.01
CA GLU A 242 11.40 23.03 -4.78
C GLU A 242 11.18 21.57 -4.37
N SER A 243 11.03 21.31 -3.07
CA SER A 243 10.70 19.97 -2.54
C SER A 243 9.30 19.54 -2.96
N PHE A 244 8.32 20.44 -2.90
CA PHE A 244 6.96 20.15 -3.35
C PHE A 244 6.92 19.79 -4.85
N ILE A 245 7.61 20.57 -5.70
CA ILE A 245 7.73 20.29 -7.13
C ILE A 245 8.38 18.92 -7.35
N TYR A 246 9.49 18.65 -6.65
CA TYR A 246 10.22 17.40 -6.75
C TYR A 246 9.32 16.18 -6.51
N HIS A 247 8.49 16.20 -5.46
CA HIS A 247 7.58 15.10 -5.15
C HIS A 247 6.34 15.06 -6.06
N SER A 248 5.78 16.22 -6.41
CA SER A 248 4.62 16.32 -7.28
C SER A 248 4.91 15.76 -8.68
N GLN A 249 6.05 16.10 -9.29
CA GLN A 249 6.45 15.62 -10.61
C GLN A 249 6.66 14.10 -10.68
N ARG A 250 6.93 13.46 -9.54
CA ARG A 250 7.20 12.03 -9.42
C ARG A 250 5.98 11.22 -8.97
N ASN A 251 4.84 11.88 -8.81
CA ASN A 251 3.59 11.33 -8.28
C ASN A 251 3.72 10.76 -6.86
N ASP A 252 4.70 11.21 -6.08
CA ASP A 252 4.99 10.65 -4.75
C ASP A 252 3.82 10.85 -3.78
N PHE A 253 3.12 12.01 -3.85
CA PHE A 253 1.94 12.27 -3.03
C PHE A 253 0.79 11.29 -3.31
N SER A 254 0.43 11.11 -4.58
CA SER A 254 -0.61 10.13 -4.94
C SER A 254 -0.21 8.71 -4.54
N ARG A 255 1.08 8.37 -4.63
CA ARG A 255 1.59 7.07 -4.23
C ARG A 255 1.45 6.83 -2.73
N PHE A 256 1.80 7.82 -1.92
CA PHE A 256 1.63 7.75 -0.47
C PHE A 256 0.15 7.72 -0.06
N LEU A 257 -0.71 8.46 -0.73
CA LEU A 257 -2.15 8.39 -0.49
C LEU A 257 -2.71 6.98 -0.77
N TYR A 258 -2.20 6.28 -1.79
CA TYR A 258 -2.55 4.88 -2.00
C TYR A 258 -2.13 3.96 -0.85
N THR A 259 -0.99 4.23 -0.20
CA THR A 259 -0.56 3.42 0.94
C THR A 259 -1.45 3.65 2.16
N LEU A 260 -1.93 4.88 2.35
CA LEU A 260 -2.96 5.23 3.35
C LEU A 260 -4.37 4.76 3.00
N THR A 261 -4.53 3.94 1.96
CA THR A 261 -5.81 3.46 1.41
C THR A 261 -6.77 4.57 0.97
N GLU A 262 -6.24 5.77 0.67
CA GLU A 262 -7.00 6.91 0.16
C GLU A 262 -7.12 6.85 -1.36
N VAL A 263 -7.72 5.78 -1.86
CA VAL A 263 -7.66 5.41 -3.27
C VAL A 263 -8.34 6.45 -4.18
N GLU A 264 -9.51 6.95 -3.78
CA GLU A 264 -10.24 7.97 -4.54
C GLU A 264 -9.45 9.30 -4.57
N LEU A 265 -8.96 9.76 -3.43
CA LEU A 265 -8.17 10.98 -3.32
C LEU A 265 -6.88 10.85 -4.15
N ALA A 266 -6.17 9.73 -4.02
CA ALA A 266 -4.97 9.44 -4.78
C ALA A 266 -5.22 9.45 -6.30
N GLY A 267 -6.35 8.87 -6.73
CA GLY A 267 -6.80 8.88 -8.13
C GLY A 267 -7.05 10.28 -8.67
N LYS A 268 -7.62 11.19 -7.85
CA LYS A 268 -7.81 12.62 -8.21
C LYS A 268 -6.48 13.38 -8.25
N VAL A 269 -5.57 13.11 -7.31
CA VAL A 269 -4.28 13.80 -7.18
C VAL A 269 -3.30 13.40 -8.29
N ARG A 270 -3.27 12.12 -8.69
CA ARG A 270 -2.31 11.58 -9.66
C ARG A 270 -2.25 12.32 -11.02
N PRO A 271 -3.35 12.69 -11.67
CA PRO A 271 -3.30 13.43 -12.94
C PRO A 271 -2.97 14.92 -12.77
N MET A 272 -2.93 15.46 -11.55
CA MET A 272 -2.67 16.88 -11.32
C MET A 272 -1.21 17.22 -11.63
N ARG A 273 -1.00 18.03 -12.67
CA ARG A 273 0.32 18.52 -13.07
C ARG A 273 0.42 20.00 -12.79
N HIS A 274 1.61 20.45 -12.39
CA HIS A 274 1.90 21.88 -12.22
C HIS A 274 1.59 22.72 -13.48
N THR A 275 1.65 22.12 -14.68
CA THR A 275 1.30 22.77 -15.95
C THR A 275 -0.18 23.14 -16.08
N SER A 276 -1.05 22.53 -15.29
CA SER A 276 -2.49 22.80 -15.29
C SER A 276 -2.87 23.97 -14.38
N PHE A 277 -1.89 24.62 -13.76
CA PHE A 277 -2.06 25.71 -12.80
C PHE A 277 -1.23 26.92 -13.21
N GLU A 278 -1.69 28.12 -12.83
CA GLU A 278 -0.93 29.36 -13.08
C GLU A 278 0.37 29.39 -12.26
N THR A 279 0.32 28.90 -11.02
CA THR A 279 1.48 28.79 -10.13
C THR A 279 1.52 27.43 -9.44
N VAL A 280 2.72 27.02 -9.03
CA VAL A 280 2.90 25.77 -8.27
C VAL A 280 2.28 25.88 -6.88
N GLU A 281 2.28 27.08 -6.31
CA GLU A 281 1.66 27.40 -5.03
C GLU A 281 0.15 27.14 -5.07
N MET A 282 -0.53 27.43 -6.18
CA MET A 282 -1.96 27.07 -6.34
C MET A 282 -2.18 25.55 -6.34
N LEU A 283 -1.32 24.80 -7.02
CA LEU A 283 -1.37 23.33 -6.95
C LEU A 283 -1.15 22.83 -5.52
N ARG A 284 -0.19 23.40 -4.79
CA ARG A 284 0.04 23.07 -3.37
C ARG A 284 -1.19 23.36 -2.53
N GLN A 285 -1.77 24.55 -2.64
CA GLN A 285 -2.95 24.94 -1.88
C GLN A 285 -4.14 24.04 -2.20
N GLN A 286 -4.37 23.70 -3.47
CA GLN A 286 -5.42 22.77 -3.85
C GLN A 286 -5.19 21.37 -3.26
N LEU A 287 -3.96 20.84 -3.34
CA LEU A 287 -3.66 19.52 -2.79
C LEU A 287 -3.84 19.47 -1.27
N VAL A 288 -3.35 20.49 -0.57
CA VAL A 288 -3.54 20.65 0.89
C VAL A 288 -5.04 20.71 1.22
N GLN A 289 -5.82 21.47 0.47
CA GLN A 289 -7.26 21.60 0.68
C GLN A 289 -7.99 20.26 0.49
N MET A 290 -7.66 19.50 -0.56
CA MET A 290 -8.25 18.19 -0.81
C MET A 290 -7.92 17.18 0.31
N ILE A 291 -6.68 17.20 0.82
CA ILE A 291 -6.28 16.34 1.96
C ILE A 291 -7.06 16.74 3.21
N LYS A 292 -7.21 18.05 3.47
CA LYS A 292 -7.95 18.58 4.60
C LYS A 292 -9.43 18.18 4.55
N GLU A 293 -10.07 18.32 3.40
CA GLU A 293 -11.46 17.90 3.17
C GLU A 293 -11.65 16.40 3.41
N GLN A 294 -10.74 15.57 2.90
CA GLN A 294 -10.76 14.12 3.12
C GLN A 294 -10.65 13.78 4.62
N ARG A 295 -9.78 14.47 5.36
CA ARG A 295 -9.65 14.29 6.81
C ARG A 295 -10.94 14.64 7.55
N MET A 296 -11.52 15.80 7.26
CA MET A 296 -12.79 16.22 7.87
C MET A 296 -13.91 15.22 7.56
N GLN A 297 -13.97 14.70 6.33
CA GLN A 297 -14.95 13.69 5.94
C GLN A 297 -14.78 12.39 6.73
N ARG A 298 -13.53 11.93 6.97
CA ARG A 298 -13.25 10.74 7.78
C ARG A 298 -13.64 10.88 9.24
N GLN A 299 -13.57 12.11 9.78
CA GLN A 299 -13.84 12.39 11.19
C GLN A 299 -15.32 12.64 11.49
N ARG A 300 -16.09 13.01 10.46
CA ARG A 300 -17.50 13.37 10.62
C ARG A 300 -18.31 12.23 11.23
N GLY A 301 -18.92 12.48 12.38
CA GLY A 301 -19.72 11.48 13.10
C GLY A 301 -18.94 10.30 13.69
N VAL A 302 -17.59 10.34 13.71
CA VAL A 302 -16.74 9.30 14.29
C VAL A 302 -16.29 9.72 15.68
N ILE A 303 -16.45 8.83 16.65
CA ILE A 303 -15.94 9.02 18.01
C ILE A 303 -14.51 8.47 18.08
N VAL A 304 -13.56 9.35 18.36
CA VAL A 304 -12.13 9.03 18.45
C VAL A 304 -11.71 9.00 19.91
N ASP A 305 -10.91 8.02 20.33
CA ASP A 305 -10.32 8.04 21.67
C ASP A 305 -9.25 9.14 21.76
N PHE A 306 -9.24 9.93 22.85
CA PHE A 306 -8.29 11.01 23.03
C PHE A 306 -6.86 10.50 23.21
N ASP A 307 -5.97 10.93 22.32
CA ASP A 307 -4.52 10.80 22.47
C ASP A 307 -3.89 12.19 22.38
N LYS A 308 -3.19 12.61 23.44
CA LYS A 308 -2.48 13.89 23.50
C LYS A 308 -1.46 14.07 22.35
N LYS A 309 -0.85 12.98 21.87
CA LYS A 309 0.17 13.04 20.81
C LYS A 309 -0.44 13.13 19.41
N ARG A 310 -1.66 12.62 19.23
CA ARG A 310 -2.38 12.58 17.96
C ARG A 310 -3.60 13.50 17.98
N PHE A 311 -3.63 14.45 18.91
CA PHE A 311 -4.76 15.34 19.08
C PHE A 311 -4.92 16.21 17.84
N ASP A 312 -6.13 16.18 17.29
CA ASP A 312 -6.49 16.89 16.09
C ASP A 312 -7.67 17.82 16.40
N PRO A 313 -7.48 19.16 16.33
CA PRO A 313 -8.52 20.14 16.63
C PRO A 313 -9.78 20.01 15.77
N ASP A 314 -9.67 19.41 14.59
CA ASP A 314 -10.80 19.23 13.67
C ASP A 314 -11.68 18.02 14.04
N THR A 315 -11.30 17.23 15.06
CA THR A 315 -12.06 16.05 15.51
C THR A 315 -13.35 16.47 16.22
N GLU A 316 -14.50 16.10 15.65
CA GLU A 316 -15.84 16.47 16.14
C GLU A 316 -16.16 15.84 17.51
N PHE A 317 -15.84 14.56 17.68
CA PHE A 317 -16.14 13.78 18.88
C PHE A 317 -14.90 13.07 19.42
N THR A 318 -14.50 13.44 20.63
CA THR A 318 -13.35 12.86 21.32
C THR A 318 -13.79 12.20 22.62
N LYS A 319 -13.44 10.93 22.83
CA LYS A 319 -13.75 10.18 24.03
C LYS A 319 -12.54 10.11 24.96
N ILE A 320 -12.73 10.46 26.23
CA ILE A 320 -11.73 10.33 27.28
C ILE A 320 -12.13 9.19 28.22
N GLY A 321 -11.27 8.17 28.33
CA GLY A 321 -11.46 7.01 29.19
C GLY A 321 -11.92 5.73 28.46
N ASN A 322 -11.57 4.58 29.03
CA ASN A 322 -11.70 3.28 28.35
C ASN A 322 -13.11 2.65 28.40
N GLY A 323 -14.04 3.22 29.16
CA GLY A 323 -15.34 2.57 29.38
C GLY A 323 -16.40 2.94 28.35
N SER A 324 -17.52 2.22 28.36
CA SER A 324 -18.56 2.36 27.32
C SER A 324 -19.29 3.70 27.43
N LEU A 325 -19.67 4.27 26.28
CA LEU A 325 -20.55 5.43 26.23
C LEU A 325 -21.96 4.99 26.65
N GLY A 326 -22.44 5.51 27.79
CA GLY A 326 -23.78 5.19 28.32
C GLY A 326 -23.86 3.98 29.28
N GLY A 327 -22.73 3.41 29.70
CA GLY A 327 -22.70 2.34 30.71
C GLY A 327 -22.67 2.88 32.14
N ARG A 328 -23.49 2.31 33.04
CA ARG A 328 -23.62 2.73 34.46
C ARG A 328 -22.35 2.52 35.30
N GLN A 329 -21.34 1.81 34.79
CA GLN A 329 -20.05 1.56 35.45
C GLN A 329 -18.91 1.76 34.43
N GLY A 330 -18.08 2.78 34.68
CA GLY A 330 -16.93 3.16 33.85
C GLY A 330 -17.26 4.16 32.74
N ALA A 331 -17.73 5.36 33.06
CA ALA A 331 -18.12 6.34 32.04
C ALA A 331 -16.90 6.84 31.23
N GLY A 332 -16.85 6.51 29.94
CA GLY A 332 -16.08 7.29 28.98
C GLY A 332 -16.79 8.64 28.78
N VAL A 333 -16.08 9.74 28.92
CA VAL A 333 -16.64 11.09 28.72
C VAL A 333 -16.48 11.46 27.26
N LEU A 334 -17.57 11.79 26.58
CA LEU A 334 -17.55 12.31 25.23
C LEU A 334 -17.44 13.84 25.26
N PHE A 335 -16.40 14.37 24.66
CA PHE A 335 -16.25 15.79 24.36
C PHE A 335 -16.65 16.04 22.92
N CYS A 336 -17.58 16.96 22.73
CA CYS A 336 -17.95 17.47 21.42
C CYS A 336 -17.22 18.80 21.19
N HIS A 337 -16.39 18.88 20.16
CA HIS A 337 -15.86 20.16 19.69
C HIS A 337 -16.80 20.71 18.61
N ALA A 338 -17.53 21.77 18.97
CA ALA A 338 -18.30 22.53 17.98
C ALA A 338 -17.31 23.38 17.17
N ALA A 339 -16.86 22.85 16.02
CA ALA A 339 -16.30 23.72 14.98
C ALA A 339 -17.41 24.70 14.53
N PRO A 340 -17.12 25.99 14.34
CA PRO A 340 -18.14 26.94 13.90
C PRO A 340 -18.60 26.57 12.50
N ALA A 341 -19.80 25.98 12.40
CA ALA A 341 -20.45 25.71 11.13
C ALA A 341 -20.75 27.03 10.42
N GLN A 342 -20.05 27.32 9.33
CA GLN A 342 -20.55 28.26 8.33
C GLN A 342 -21.66 27.54 7.55
N GLY A 343 -22.92 27.85 7.86
CA GLY A 343 -24.07 27.40 7.09
C GLY A 343 -25.26 26.98 7.94
N SER A 344 -26.26 27.87 7.97
CA SER A 344 -27.65 27.71 8.43
C SER A 344 -28.24 26.29 8.37
N ASP A 345 -28.60 25.74 9.54
CA ASP A 345 -30.01 25.58 9.92
C ASP A 345 -30.11 25.16 11.39
N GLY A 346 -30.80 26.00 12.18
CA GLY A 346 -30.94 25.83 13.61
C GLY A 346 -31.82 24.64 13.98
N ARG A 347 -31.20 23.52 14.34
CA ARG A 347 -31.77 22.54 15.28
C ARG A 347 -30.72 22.17 16.32
N PHE A 348 -30.69 22.94 17.40
CA PHE A 348 -30.00 22.54 18.62
C PHE A 348 -30.66 21.25 19.15
N PHE A 349 -29.90 20.17 19.22
CA PHE A 349 -30.24 19.08 20.14
C PHE A 349 -29.93 19.57 21.56
N GLN A 350 -30.97 19.85 22.34
CA GLN A 350 -30.84 20.08 23.78
C GLN A 350 -30.27 18.82 24.44
N CYS A 351 -29.11 18.95 25.06
CA CYS A 351 -28.59 17.97 26.00
C CYS A 351 -29.54 17.97 27.21
N GLY A 352 -30.41 16.97 27.30
CA GLY A 352 -31.36 16.83 28.40
C GLY A 352 -30.64 16.42 29.69
N ASP A 353 -30.92 17.17 30.77
CA ASP A 353 -30.45 16.89 32.13
C ASP A 353 -30.82 15.47 32.57
N LEU A 354 -29.81 14.62 32.75
CA LEU A 354 -29.96 13.32 33.41
C LEU A 354 -30.02 13.54 34.93
N GLY A 355 -31.23 13.73 35.45
CA GLY A 355 -31.52 13.51 36.87
C GLY A 355 -31.31 12.03 37.27
N PRO A 356 -31.01 11.73 38.55
CA PRO A 356 -30.68 10.38 38.99
C PRO A 356 -31.88 9.42 38.81
N PRO A 357 -31.66 8.14 38.48
CA PRO A 357 -32.74 7.21 38.16
C PRO A 357 -33.42 6.66 39.42
N ASP A 358 -34.75 6.61 39.37
CA ASP A 358 -35.67 6.02 40.35
C ASP A 358 -35.44 4.49 40.47
N PRO A 359 -35.28 3.90 41.67
CA PRO A 359 -34.98 2.48 41.82
C PRO A 359 -36.27 1.67 41.84
N GLY A 360 -36.85 1.38 40.67
CA GLY A 360 -38.07 0.57 40.66
C GLY A 360 -38.69 0.31 39.31
N THR A 361 -38.01 -0.39 38.39
CA THR A 361 -38.74 -1.09 37.32
C THR A 361 -37.94 -2.26 36.75
N HIS A 362 -38.55 -3.43 36.82
CA HIS A 362 -38.02 -4.72 36.38
C HIS A 362 -37.78 -4.76 34.86
N LEU A 363 -36.56 -5.14 34.46
CA LEU A 363 -36.18 -5.51 33.10
C LEU A 363 -36.86 -6.83 32.69
N ARG A 364 -37.76 -6.79 31.71
CA ARG A 364 -38.05 -7.95 30.85
C ARG A 364 -37.02 -8.01 29.73
N ARG A 365 -36.38 -9.17 29.60
CA ARG A 365 -35.45 -9.53 28.52
C ARG A 365 -36.13 -9.44 27.15
N PHE A 366 -35.43 -8.86 26.18
CA PHE A 366 -35.25 -9.41 24.84
C PHE A 366 -33.82 -9.15 24.40
#